data_AF-A0A963SXE9-F1
#
_entry.id   AF-A0A963SXE9-F1
#
_cell.length_a   1.000
_cell.length_b   1.000
_cell.length_c   1.000
_cell.angle_alpha   90.00
_cell.angle_beta   90.00
_cell.angle_gamma   90.00
#
_symmetry.space_group_name_H-M   'P 1'
#
loop_
_entity.id
_entity.type
_entity.pdbx_description
1 polymer ?
#
loop_
_entity_poly.entity_id
_entity_poly.type
_entity_poly.pdbx_seq_one_letter_code
_entity_poly.pdbx_strand_id
1 'polypeptide(L)' 'MLRTITLGSCVSVQGIFERQLENGKILVRVDKRVFEGYPVTKKAA' A
#
# COMPACT_ATOMS: atom_id res chain seq x y z
N MET A 1 0.26 -7.75 8.44
CA MET A 1 0.40 -8.40 7.11
C MET A 1 1.14 -7.46 6.17
N LEU A 2 2.10 -7.95 5.38
CA LEU A 2 2.77 -7.11 4.39
C LEU A 2 1.83 -6.82 3.21
N ARG A 3 1.80 -5.55 2.79
CA ARG A 3 1.07 -5.07 1.63
C ARG A 3 1.97 -4.17 0.81
N THR A 4 1.77 -4.20 -0.50
CA THR A 4 2.42 -3.28 -1.43
C THR A 4 1.39 -2.30 -1.93
N ILE A 5 1.72 -1.01 -1.89
CA ILE A 5 0.92 0.06 -2.48
C ILE A 5 1.64 0.68 -3.67
N THR A 6 0.89 1.26 -4.60
CA THR A 6 1.42 2.21 -5.59
C THR A 6 1.34 3.64 -5.08
N LEU A 7 2.43 4.39 -5.27
CA LEU A 7 2.52 5.82 -5.10
C LEU A 7 2.73 6.45 -6.48
N GLY A 8 1.72 7.16 -6.98
CA GLY A 8 1.74 7.68 -8.35
C GLY A 8 1.76 6.56 -9.40
N SER A 9 2.38 6.84 -10.55
CA SER A 9 2.37 5.95 -11.72
C SER A 9 3.46 4.89 -11.73
N CYS A 10 4.58 5.10 -11.02
CA CYS A 10 5.79 4.28 -11.22
C CYS A 10 6.46 3.81 -9.92
N VAL A 11 5.97 4.24 -8.75
CA VAL A 11 6.58 3.86 -7.47
C VAL A 11 5.71 2.85 -6.75
N SER A 12 6.31 1.77 -6.26
CA SER A 12 5.67 0.81 -5.38
C SER A 12 6.39 0.79 -4.03
N VAL A 13 5.62 0.76 -2.94
CA VAL A 13 6.14 0.71 -1.57
C VAL A 13 5.54 -0.48 -0.86
N GLN A 14 6.41 -1.33 -0.30
CA GLN A 14 6.00 -2.45 0.53
C GLN A 14 6.13 -2.09 2.01
N GLY A 15 5.10 -2.40 2.80
CA GLY A 15 5.09 -2.14 4.23
C GLY A 15 4.05 -2.95 4.99
N ILE A 16 3.96 -2.70 6.30
CA ILE A 16 2.98 -3.36 7.18
C ILE A 16 1.63 -2.68 6.99
N PHE A 17 0.59 -3.44 6.68
CA PHE A 17 -0.78 -2.91 6.61
C PHE A 17 -1.25 -2.40 7.97
N GLU A 18 -1.72 -1.15 7.99
CA GLU A 18 -2.30 -0.51 9.16
C GLU A 18 -3.82 -0.52 9.10
N ARG A 19 -4.41 0.06 8.04
CA ARG A 19 -5.85 0.12 7.83
C ARG A 19 -6.22 0.41 6.38
N GLN A 20 -7.47 0.12 6.06
CA GLN A 20 -8.10 0.52 4.81
C GLN A 20 -8.82 1.86 4.99
N LEU A 21 -8.82 2.67 3.94
CA LEU A 21 -9.54 3.94 3.88
C LEU A 21 -10.80 3.77 3.04
N GLU A 22 -11.79 4.64 3.27
CA GLU A 22 -13.09 4.62 2.56
C GLU A 22 -12.95 4.89 1.06
N ASN A 23 -11.86 5.52 0.62
CA ASN A 23 -11.57 5.82 -0.78
C ASN A 23 -10.89 4.64 -1.55
N GLY A 24 -10.83 3.46 -0.95
CA GLY A 24 -10.22 2.26 -1.55
C GLY A 24 -8.69 2.21 -1.50
N LYS A 25 -8.03 3.21 -0.93
CA LYS A 25 -6.60 3.16 -0.61
C LYS A 25 -6.37 2.45 0.72
N ILE A 26 -5.12 2.08 0.95
CA ILE A 26 -4.67 1.51 2.22
C ILE A 26 -3.49 2.30 2.76
N LEU A 27 -3.33 2.25 4.09
CA LEU A 27 -2.16 2.75 4.77
C LEU A 27 -1.19 1.60 5.02
N VAL A 28 0.07 1.79 4.63
CA VAL A 28 1.17 0.89 4.97
C VAL A 28 2.24 1.64 5.77
N ARG A 29 2.76 1.01 6.82
CA ARG A 29 3.87 1.52 7.62
C ARG A 29 5.19 0.94 7.14
N VAL A 30 6.17 1.81 6.90
CA VAL A 30 7.57 1.45 6.67
C VAL A 30 8.38 2.15 7.74
N ASP A 31 8.97 1.35 8.63
CA ASP A 31 9.63 1.83 9.85
C ASP A 31 8.73 2.77 10.66
N LYS A 32 9.07 4.06 10.69
CA LYS A 32 8.37 5.11 11.44
C LYS A 32 7.45 5.97 10.57
N ARG A 33 7.35 5.68 9.27
CA ARG A 33 6.55 6.46 8.30
C ARG A 33 5.35 5.66 7.83
N VAL A 34 4.22 6.33 7.67
CA VAL A 34 3.00 5.76 7.11
C VAL A 34 2.77 6.34 5.73
N PHE A 35 2.54 5.48 4.76
CA PHE A 35 2.30 5.83 3.36
C PHE A 35 0.89 5.42 2.97
N GLU A 36 0.23 6.30 2.23
CA GLU A 36 -1.09 6.07 1.64
C GLU A 36 -0.93 5.73 0.15
N GLY A 37 -1.59 4.68 -0.32
CA GLY A 37 -1.61 4.37 -1.74
C GLY A 37 -2.60 3.28 -2.10
N TYR A 38 -2.69 2.98 -3.39
CA TYR A 38 -3.58 1.93 -3.87
C TYR A 38 -2.94 0.56 -3.69
N PRO A 39 -3.65 -0.45 -3.16
CA PRO A 39 -3.11 -1.79 -3.04
C PRO A 39 -2.76 -2.35 -4.42
N VAL A 40 -1.54 -2.87 -4.57
CA VAL A 40 -1.17 -3.63 -5.77
C VAL A 40 -1.94 -4.95 -5.75
N THR A 41 -2.90 -5.11 -6.66
CA THR A 41 -3.54 -6.40 -6.88
C THR A 41 -2.58 -7.28 -7.69
N LYS A 42 -2.15 -8.40 -7.11
CA LYS A 42 -1.47 -9.42 -7.92
C LYS A 42 -2.51 -9.96 -8.90
N LYS A 43 -2.33 -9.75 -10.21
CA LYS A 43 -2.92 -10.66 -11.19
C LYS A 43 -2.27 -12.02 -10.93
N ALA A 44 -3.07 -13.04 -10.64
CA ALA A 44 -2.59 -14.41 -10.70
C ALA A 44 -2.11 -14.68 -12.14
N ALA A 45 -0.95 -15.32 -12.26
CA ALA A 45 -0.39 -15.74 -13.55
C ALA A 45 -1.06 -17.02 -14.03
#